data_AF-A0A7V1VYB7-F1
#
_entry.id   AF-A0A7V1VYB7-F1
#
_cell.length_a   1.000
_cell.length_b   1.000
_cell.length_c   1.000
_cell.angle_alpha   90.00
_cell.angle_beta   90.00
_cell.angle_gamma   90.00
#
_symmetry.space_group_name_H-M   'P 1'
#
loop_
_entity.id
_entity.type
_entity.pdbx_description
1 polymer ?
#
loop_
_entity_poly.entity_id
_entity_poly.type
_entity_poly.pdbx_seq_one_letter_code
_entity_poly.pdbx_strand_id
1 'polypeptide(L)' 'MQETARKPGIYLHPEKRKALRASTPFAAPSDPGWVLISEDTMIGMVDVRRIAQERGLVDDPSTIEWTGRADI' A
#
# COMPACT_ATOMS: atom_id res chain seq x y z
N MET A 1 -16.38 -19.91 0.60
CA MET A 1 -15.06 -19.26 0.42
C MET A 1 -15.19 -17.87 1.01
N GLN A 2 -14.52 -17.58 2.12
CA GLN A 2 -14.54 -16.23 2.69
C GLN A 2 -13.64 -15.36 1.81
N GLU A 3 -14.23 -14.63 0.88
CA GLU A 3 -13.60 -13.44 0.33
C GLU A 3 -13.40 -12.49 1.50
N THR A 4 -12.18 -12.39 2.02
CA THR A 4 -11.81 -11.30 2.91
C THR A 4 -12.04 -10.01 2.12
N ALA A 5 -13.14 -9.32 2.40
CA ALA A 5 -13.54 -8.11 1.71
C ALA A 5 -12.39 -7.09 1.77
N ARG A 6 -11.69 -6.93 0.65
CA ARG A 6 -10.54 -6.03 0.58
C ARG A 6 -11.03 -4.60 0.50
N LYS A 7 -10.34 -3.71 1.20
CA LYS A 7 -10.77 -2.33 1.32
C LYS A 7 -10.13 -1.47 0.22
N PRO A 8 -10.85 -0.46 -0.30
CA PRO A 8 -10.16 0.61 -1.00
C PRO A 8 -9.20 1.32 -0.04
N GLY A 9 -8.10 1.82 -0.57
CA GLY A 9 -7.07 2.49 0.22
C GLY A 9 -5.72 2.53 -0.48
N ILE A 10 -4.71 3.02 0.26
CA ILE A 10 -3.31 2.93 -0.12
C ILE A 10 -2.66 1.76 0.57
N TYR A 11 -2.02 0.92 -0.24
CA TYR A 11 -1.25 -0.24 0.22
C TYR A 11 0.23 0.00 -0.02
N LEU A 12 1.08 -0.54 0.85
CA LEU A 12 2.53 -0.56 0.70
C LEU A 12 3.01 -2.01 0.74
N HIS A 13 3.83 -2.39 -0.21
CA HIS A 13 4.64 -3.60 -0.13
C HIS A 13 6.03 -3.20 0.38
N PRO A 14 6.39 -3.49 1.64
CA PRO A 14 7.60 -2.95 2.24
C PRO A 14 8.88 -3.53 1.63
N GLU A 15 8.91 -4.84 1.38
CA GLU A 15 10.05 -5.51 0.74
C GLU A 15 10.33 -4.98 -0.68
N LYS A 16 9.28 -4.76 -1.47
CA LYS A 16 9.39 -4.26 -2.84
C LYS A 16 9.52 -2.73 -2.91
N ARG A 17 9.24 -2.03 -1.80
CA ARG A 17 9.21 -0.55 -1.69
C ARG A 17 8.24 0.08 -2.68
N LYS A 18 7.04 -0.51 -2.79
CA LYS A 18 6.03 -0.07 -3.76
C LYS A 18 4.72 0.26 -3.09
N ALA A 19 4.15 1.40 -3.44
CA ALA A 19 2.85 1.84 -2.99
C ALA A 19 1.82 1.67 -4.11
N LEU A 20 0.65 1.14 -3.78
CA LEU A 20 -0.46 0.93 -4.70
C LEU A 20 -1.68 1.68 -4.18
N ARG A 21 -2.35 2.42 -5.08
CA ARG A 21 -3.64 3.04 -4.80
C ARG A 21 -4.76 2.13 -5.30
N ALA A 22 -5.50 1.54 -4.39
CA ALA A 22 -6.68 0.75 -4.67
C ALA A 22 -7.93 1.63 -4.51
N SER A 23 -8.41 2.20 -5.63
CA SER A 23 -9.64 3.00 -5.61
C SER A 23 -10.92 2.17 -5.44
N THR A 24 -10.83 0.86 -5.65
CA THR A 24 -11.94 -0.10 -5.48
C THR A 24 -11.46 -1.37 -4.77
N PRO A 25 -12.36 -2.13 -4.11
CA PRO A 25 -12.03 -3.42 -3.50
C PRO A 25 -11.33 -4.40 -4.45
N PHE A 26 -11.71 -4.41 -5.73
CA PHE A 26 -11.12 -5.28 -6.76
C PHE A 26 -9.70 -4.89 -7.15
N ALA A 27 -9.33 -3.62 -6.97
CA ALA A 27 -7.98 -3.13 -7.19
C ALA A 27 -7.06 -3.40 -6.00
N ALA A 28 -7.61 -3.82 -4.86
CA ALA A 28 -6.80 -4.11 -3.68
C ALA A 28 -6.02 -5.42 -3.86
N PRO A 29 -4.74 -5.44 -3.47
CA PRO A 29 -3.84 -6.56 -3.74
C PRO A 29 -4.30 -7.85 -3.03
N SER A 30 -4.06 -8.99 -3.67
CA SER A 30 -4.32 -10.33 -3.09
C SER A 30 -3.23 -10.84 -2.19
N ASP A 31 -2.02 -10.38 -2.46
CA ASP A 31 -0.83 -10.90 -1.84
C ASP A 31 -0.70 -10.37 -0.39
N PRO A 32 -0.38 -11.24 0.59
CA PRO A 32 -0.30 -10.86 2.00
C PRO A 32 0.89 -9.94 2.32
N GLY A 33 1.86 -9.76 1.41
CA GLY A 33 2.97 -8.82 1.54
C GLY A 33 2.57 -7.35 1.44
N TRP A 34 1.33 -7.07 1.01
CA TRP A 34 0.78 -5.72 0.98
C TRP A 34 0.12 -5.33 2.30
N VAL A 35 0.57 -4.21 2.86
CA VAL A 35 0.07 -3.65 4.12
C VAL A 35 -0.78 -2.42 3.82
N LEU A 36 -2.00 -2.35 4.40
CA LEU A 36 -2.86 -1.18 4.27
C LEU A 36 -2.27 -0.01 5.10
N ILE A 37 -1.90 1.07 4.40
CA ILE A 37 -1.35 2.29 4.99
C ILE A 37 -2.48 3.23 5.40
N SER A 38 -3.45 3.44 4.51
CA SER A 38 -4.57 4.36 4.73
C SER A 38 -5.81 3.89 3.97
N GLU A 39 -6.99 4.04 4.57
CA GLU A 39 -8.27 3.87 3.86
C GLU A 39 -8.60 5.09 2.98
N ASP A 40 -7.96 6.23 3.23
CA ASP A 40 -8.05 7.40 2.35
C ASP A 40 -7.16 7.21 1.11
N THR A 41 -7.80 7.10 -0.06
CA THR A 41 -7.10 6.89 -1.33
C THR A 41 -6.43 8.15 -1.88
N MET A 42 -6.67 9.31 -1.27
CA MET A 42 -6.21 10.61 -1.78
C MET A 42 -4.90 11.07 -1.15
N ILE A 43 -4.40 10.38 -0.11
CA ILE A 43 -3.10 10.71 0.47
C ILE A 43 -1.97 10.66 -0.57
N GLY A 44 -1.03 11.59 -0.41
CA GLY A 44 0.16 11.71 -1.26
C GLY A 44 1.31 10.82 -0.79
N MET A 45 2.32 10.68 -1.65
CA MET A 45 3.52 9.87 -1.36
C MET A 45 4.26 10.34 -0.09
N VAL A 46 4.23 11.64 0.23
CA VAL A 46 4.86 12.18 1.45
C VAL A 46 4.22 11.55 2.71
N ASP A 47 2.89 11.49 2.78
CA ASP A 47 2.20 10.85 3.90
C ASP A 47 2.38 9.34 3.92
N VAL A 48 2.37 8.68 2.75
CA VAL A 48 2.66 7.24 2.67
C VAL A 48 4.02 6.92 3.28
N ARG A 49 5.05 7.67 2.89
CA ARG A 49 6.42 7.53 3.38
C ARG A 49 6.53 7.81 4.87
N ARG A 50 5.88 8.87 5.35
CA ARG A 50 5.82 9.22 6.77
C ARG A 50 5.19 8.09 7.58
N ILE A 51 4.00 7.62 7.20
CA ILE A 51 3.31 6.53 7.89
C ILE A 51 4.12 5.23 7.83
N ALA A 52 4.76 4.93 6.70
CA ALA A 52 5.60 3.74 6.55
C ALA A 52 6.79 3.76 7.53
N GLN A 53 7.41 4.92 7.71
CA GLN A 53 8.50 5.13 8.67
C GLN A 53 7.99 5.07 10.11
N GLU A 54 6.89 5.76 10.43
CA GLU A 54 6.26 5.75 11.76
C GLU A 54 5.90 4.32 12.21
N ARG A 55 5.48 3.47 11.27
CA ARG A 55 5.16 2.05 11.52
C ARG A 55 6.35 1.12 11.42
N GLY A 56 7.55 1.61 11.10
CA GLY A 56 8.76 0.80 10.94
C GLY A 56 8.66 -0.23 9.81
N LEU A 57 7.89 0.05 8.76
CA LEU A 57 7.68 -0.89 7.65
C LEU A 57 8.89 -0.93 6.71
N VAL A 58 9.63 0.17 6.59
CA VAL A 58 10.80 0.30 5.72
C VAL A 58 11.91 1.07 6.42
N ASP A 59 13.16 0.72 6.15
CA ASP A 59 14.34 1.42 6.68
C ASP A 59 14.53 2.80 6.04
N ASP A 60 14.35 2.89 4.71
CA ASP A 60 14.45 4.14 3.96
C ASP A 60 13.17 4.45 3.19
N PRO A 61 12.28 5.30 3.73
CA PRO A 61 11.00 5.60 3.10
C PRO A 61 11.16 6.40 1.79
N SER A 62 12.30 7.05 1.56
CA SER A 62 12.53 7.81 0.33
C SER A 62 12.55 6.92 -0.93
N THR A 63 12.82 5.62 -0.76
CA THR A 63 12.82 4.62 -1.82
C THR A 63 11.46 4.10 -2.24
N ILE A 64 10.38 4.47 -1.53
CA ILE A 64 9.02 4.04 -1.88
C ILE A 64 8.58 4.73 -3.18
N GLU A 65 8.10 3.95 -4.14
CA GLU A 65 7.58 4.44 -5.42
C GLU A 65 6.14 3.98 -5.68
N TRP A 66 5.39 4.75 -6.45
CA TRP A 66 4.05 4.31 -6.89
C TRP A 66 4.18 3.16 -7.90
N THR A 67 3.23 2.23 -7.83
CA THR A 67 2.99 1.23 -8.87
C THR A 67 1.55 1.33 -9.39
N GLY A 68 1.36 0.98 -10.65
CA GLY A 68 0.04 0.79 -11.25
C GLY A 68 -0.44 -0.67 -11.24
N ARG A 69 0.36 -1.59 -10.69
CA ARG A 69 0.13 -3.04 -10.71
C ARG A 69 0.35 -3.66 -9.34
N ALA A 70 -0.48 -4.64 -8.99
CA ALA A 70 -0.42 -5.38 -7.73
C ALA A 70 0.41 -6.69 -7.82
N ASP A 71 0.72 -7.15 -9.03
CA ASP A 71 1.45 -8.39 -9.36
C ASP A 71 2.98 -8.26 -9.37
N ILE A 72 3.50 -7.06 -9.14
CA ILE A 72 4.95 -6.80 -9.04
C ILE A 72 5.55 -7.39 -7.78
#